data_AF-A0A9C9VKS9-F1
#
_entry.id   AF-A0A9C9VKS9-F1
#
_cell.length_a   1.000
_cell.length_b   1.000
_cell.length_c   1.000
_cell.angle_alpha   90.00
_cell.angle_beta   90.00
_cell.angle_gamma   90.00
#
_symmetry.space_group_name_H-M   'P 1'
#
loop_
_entity.id
_entity.type
_entity.pdbx_description
1 polymer ?
#
loop_
_entity_poly.entity_id
_entity_poly.type
_entity_poly.pdbx_seq_one_letter_code
_entity_poly.pdbx_strand_id
1 'polypeptide(L)'
;VTVEYDNGKPKRIDTIIVSAQHNPDVKEKDVKHDIIEYVIKATIPENLIDKQTKYYVNPTGRFVIGGPMADTGLTGRKIIIDTYGGLARHGGGAFSGKDPTKVDRSAAYAARYAAKNIVASGLADKLEIQLSYAIGVADPISIAVDSFGTGKIEDVKISKIIRNLFDFTPNGIIRMLDLKKPIYRHTACYGHFGRIEKGFTWERTDMVDKILQEAGK
;
A
#
# COMPACT_ATOMS: atom_id res chain seq x y z
N VAL A 1 -4.76 1.81 -13.72
CA VAL A 1 -4.30 0.69 -14.58
C VAL A 1 -5.24 -0.48 -14.35
N THR A 2 -5.69 -1.13 -15.41
CA THR A 2 -6.50 -2.36 -15.35
C THR A 2 -5.61 -3.53 -15.73
N VAL A 3 -5.49 -4.52 -14.85
CA VAL A 3 -4.60 -5.66 -15.00
C VAL A 3 -5.44 -6.93 -15.15
N GLU A 4 -5.12 -7.75 -16.15
CA GLU A 4 -5.68 -9.09 -16.31
C GLU A 4 -4.91 -10.06 -15.40
N TYR A 5 -5.64 -10.86 -14.62
CA TYR A 5 -5.07 -11.87 -13.74
C TYR A 5 -5.43 -13.27 -14.23
N ASP A 6 -4.48 -14.19 -14.12
CA ASP A 6 -4.67 -15.62 -14.32
C ASP A 6 -4.20 -16.36 -13.06
N ASN A 7 -5.11 -17.11 -12.42
CA ASN A 7 -4.85 -17.84 -11.18
C ASN A 7 -4.14 -17.01 -10.10
N GLY A 8 -4.58 -15.76 -9.91
CA GLY A 8 -4.03 -14.84 -8.90
C GLY A 8 -2.70 -14.17 -9.28
N LYS A 9 -2.15 -14.44 -10.46
CA LYS A 9 -0.93 -13.80 -10.97
C LYS A 9 -1.25 -12.78 -12.06
N PRO A 10 -0.62 -11.59 -12.07
CA PRO A 10 -0.74 -10.64 -13.17
C PRO A 10 -0.27 -11.28 -14.48
N LYS A 11 -1.12 -11.29 -15.49
CA LYS A 11 -0.85 -11.86 -16.82
C LYS A 11 -0.42 -10.79 -17.82
N ARG A 12 -1.20 -9.72 -17.94
CA ARG A 12 -0.94 -8.57 -18.81
C ARG A 12 -1.70 -7.35 -18.33
N ILE A 13 -1.39 -6.18 -18.88
CA ILE A 13 -2.16 -4.96 -18.69
C ILE A 13 -3.14 -4.79 -19.84
N ASP A 14 -4.43 -4.74 -19.50
CA ASP A 14 -5.48 -4.52 -20.48
C ASP A 14 -5.59 -3.04 -20.85
N THR A 15 -5.62 -2.17 -19.85
CA THR A 15 -5.91 -0.74 -20.06
C THR A 15 -5.05 0.14 -19.15
N ILE A 16 -4.45 1.17 -19.74
CA ILE A 16 -3.68 2.21 -19.05
C ILE A 16 -4.35 3.56 -19.32
N ILE A 17 -4.62 4.29 -18.24
CA ILE A 17 -5.18 5.65 -18.29
C ILE A 17 -4.22 6.58 -17.56
N VAL A 18 -3.83 7.65 -18.23
CA VAL A 18 -3.04 8.74 -17.64
C VAL A 18 -3.70 10.07 -18.02
N SER A 19 -4.04 10.85 -17.00
CA SER A 19 -4.45 12.24 -17.18
C SER A 19 -3.35 13.14 -16.63
N ALA A 20 -2.70 13.91 -17.50
CA ALA A 20 -1.60 14.80 -17.18
C ALA A 20 -1.97 16.24 -17.55
N GLN A 21 -1.95 17.12 -16.54
CA GLN A 21 -2.08 18.56 -16.75
C GLN A 21 -0.86 19.06 -17.55
N HIS A 22 -1.07 19.94 -18.52
CA HIS A 22 0.00 20.41 -19.40
C HIS A 22 -0.11 21.92 -19.71
N ASN A 23 0.99 22.51 -20.18
CA ASN A 23 1.01 23.89 -20.64
C ASN A 23 0.08 24.04 -21.88
N PRO A 24 -0.71 25.12 -21.97
CA PRO A 24 -1.62 25.36 -23.09
C PRO A 24 -0.98 25.37 -24.47
N ASP A 25 0.31 25.69 -24.59
CA ASP A 25 1.04 25.79 -25.85
C ASP A 25 1.50 24.43 -26.40
N VAL A 26 1.44 23.38 -25.57
CA VAL A 26 1.81 22.01 -25.97
C VAL A 26 0.64 21.36 -26.69
N LYS A 27 0.91 20.78 -27.86
CA LYS A 27 -0.12 20.07 -28.65
C LYS A 27 -0.46 18.74 -27.99
N GLU A 28 -1.74 18.40 -27.98
CA GLU A 28 -2.25 17.16 -27.36
C GLU A 28 -1.57 15.89 -27.90
N LYS A 29 -1.27 15.85 -29.21
CA LYS A 29 -0.55 14.73 -29.83
C LYS A 29 0.84 14.53 -29.24
N ASP A 30 1.52 15.62 -28.87
CA ASP A 30 2.87 15.58 -28.32
C ASP A 30 2.80 15.11 -26.85
N VAL A 31 1.84 15.62 -26.07
CA VAL A 31 1.53 15.12 -24.72
C VAL A 31 1.24 13.61 -24.74
N LYS A 32 0.38 13.15 -25.66
CA LYS A 32 0.04 11.73 -25.78
C LYS A 32 1.25 10.88 -26.11
N HIS A 33 2.07 11.32 -27.06
CA HIS A 33 3.29 10.61 -27.43
C HIS A 33 4.26 10.53 -26.25
N ASP A 34 4.57 11.67 -25.62
CA ASP A 34 5.55 11.77 -24.55
C ASP A 34 5.13 10.99 -23.29
N ILE A 35 3.84 11.03 -22.93
CA ILE A 35 3.32 10.23 -21.81
C ILE A 35 3.44 8.74 -22.10
N ILE A 36 3.15 8.29 -23.32
CA ILE A 36 3.30 6.88 -23.67
C ILE A 36 4.77 6.46 -23.63
N GLU A 37 5.66 7.25 -24.23
CA GLU A 37 7.06 6.90 -24.39
C GLU A 37 7.86 7.05 -23.09
N TYR A 38 7.80 8.23 -22.47
CA TYR A 38 8.69 8.58 -21.36
C TYR A 38 8.10 8.32 -19.98
N VAL A 39 6.79 8.06 -19.88
CA VAL A 39 6.15 7.72 -18.59
C VAL A 39 5.69 6.27 -18.59
N ILE A 40 4.81 5.88 -19.51
CA ILE A 40 4.17 4.57 -19.45
C ILE A 40 5.16 3.45 -19.76
N LYS A 41 5.85 3.49 -20.91
CA LYS A 41 6.84 2.47 -21.28
C LYS A 41 8.07 2.47 -20.36
N ALA A 42 8.45 3.63 -19.82
CA ALA A 42 9.55 3.72 -18.87
C ALA A 42 9.21 3.13 -17.49
N THR A 43 7.93 3.03 -17.13
CA THR A 43 7.50 2.60 -15.78
C THR A 43 6.98 1.16 -15.77
N ILE A 44 6.26 0.75 -16.81
CA ILE A 44 5.58 -0.54 -16.84
C ILE A 44 6.50 -1.60 -17.46
N PRO A 45 6.69 -2.77 -16.81
CA PRO A 45 7.45 -3.86 -17.39
C PRO A 45 6.95 -4.24 -18.79
N GLU A 46 7.85 -4.27 -19.77
CA GLU A 46 7.52 -4.50 -21.18
C GLU A 46 6.79 -5.84 -21.39
N ASN A 47 7.13 -6.85 -20.60
CA ASN A 47 6.50 -8.18 -20.66
C ASN A 47 5.02 -8.20 -20.24
N LEU A 48 4.49 -7.13 -19.66
CA LEU A 48 3.06 -6.99 -19.33
C LEU A 48 2.28 -6.17 -20.37
N ILE A 49 2.96 -5.58 -21.35
CA ILE A 49 2.36 -4.79 -22.42
C ILE A 49 2.31 -5.65 -23.68
N ASP A 50 1.16 -5.65 -24.36
CA ASP A 50 1.00 -6.32 -25.64
C ASP A 50 0.26 -5.45 -26.67
N LYS A 51 0.06 -6.00 -27.88
CA LYS A 51 -0.63 -5.31 -28.98
C LYS A 51 -2.10 -4.99 -28.68
N GLN A 52 -2.69 -5.61 -27.65
CA GLN A 52 -4.08 -5.40 -27.23
C GLN A 52 -4.18 -4.41 -26.05
N THR A 53 -3.07 -3.99 -25.44
CA THR A 53 -3.06 -2.98 -24.39
C THR A 53 -3.61 -1.64 -24.90
N LYS A 54 -4.64 -1.13 -24.22
CA LYS A 54 -5.29 0.15 -24.56
C LYS A 54 -4.66 1.30 -23.79
N TYR A 55 -4.33 2.38 -24.50
CA TYR A 55 -3.78 3.60 -23.90
C TYR A 55 -4.76 4.76 -24.03
N TYR A 56 -5.18 5.32 -22.89
CA TYR A 56 -5.95 6.55 -22.81
C TYR A 56 -5.10 7.62 -22.14
N VAL A 57 -4.57 8.55 -22.94
CA VAL A 57 -3.89 9.75 -22.42
C VAL A 57 -4.81 10.94 -22.64
N ASN A 58 -5.14 11.63 -21.55
CA ASN A 58 -6.07 12.78 -21.54
C ASN A 58 -7.33 12.52 -22.39
N PRO A 59 -8.17 11.52 -22.07
CA PRO A 59 -9.30 11.13 -22.92
C PRO A 59 -10.36 12.23 -23.12
N THR A 60 -10.38 13.25 -22.25
CA THR A 60 -11.24 14.44 -22.38
C THR A 60 -10.65 15.51 -23.31
N GLY A 61 -9.49 15.25 -23.92
CA GLY A 61 -8.73 16.21 -24.71
C GLY A 61 -7.85 17.11 -23.85
N ARG A 62 -8.03 18.42 -23.95
CA ARG A 62 -7.14 19.42 -23.32
C ARG A 62 -7.28 19.46 -21.80
N PHE A 63 -6.16 19.35 -21.07
CA PHE A 63 -6.13 19.44 -19.60
C PHE A 63 -5.12 20.51 -19.15
N VAL A 64 -5.56 21.77 -19.16
CA VAL A 64 -4.71 22.93 -18.80
C VAL A 64 -5.01 23.46 -17.40
N ILE A 65 -6.29 23.55 -17.02
CA ILE A 65 -6.70 24.02 -15.70
C ILE A 65 -6.82 22.82 -14.77
N GLY A 66 -6.12 22.85 -13.64
CA GLY A 66 -6.03 21.75 -12.69
C GLY A 66 -5.61 22.24 -11.31
N GLY A 67 -5.34 21.29 -10.41
CA GLY A 67 -5.02 21.59 -9.01
C GLY A 67 -6.21 22.19 -8.23
N PRO A 68 -5.94 22.84 -7.08
CA PRO A 68 -6.98 23.38 -6.20
C PRO A 68 -7.92 24.41 -6.84
N MET A 69 -7.50 25.03 -7.96
CA MET A 69 -8.35 25.94 -8.73
C MET A 69 -9.53 25.20 -9.39
N ALA A 70 -9.32 23.95 -9.80
CA ALA A 70 -10.32 23.16 -10.53
C ALA A 70 -11.11 22.21 -9.62
N ASP A 71 -10.47 21.65 -8.59
CA ASP A 71 -11.07 20.67 -7.69
C ASP A 71 -10.53 20.86 -6.26
N THR A 72 -11.44 20.94 -5.28
CA THR A 72 -11.06 21.16 -3.88
C THR A 72 -10.47 19.88 -3.28
N GLY A 73 -9.19 19.94 -2.91
CA GLY A 73 -8.51 18.86 -2.21
C GLY A 73 -8.75 18.89 -0.70
N LEU A 74 -8.98 17.72 -0.09
CA LEU A 74 -9.01 17.55 1.36
C LEU A 74 -8.12 16.39 1.81
N THR A 75 -7.48 16.56 2.97
CA THR A 75 -6.69 15.50 3.64
C THR A 75 -7.55 14.25 3.86
N GLY A 76 -6.99 13.07 3.58
CA GLY A 76 -7.66 11.79 3.82
C GLY A 76 -8.71 11.40 2.79
N ARG A 77 -8.74 12.04 1.62
CA ARG A 77 -9.66 11.67 0.50
C ARG A 77 -9.04 10.72 -0.52
N LYS A 78 -7.89 10.11 -0.21
CA LYS A 78 -7.15 9.19 -1.09
C LYS A 78 -6.70 7.91 -0.37
N ILE A 79 -7.39 7.51 0.70
CA ILE A 79 -7.01 6.37 1.58
C ILE A 79 -6.78 5.04 0.86
N ILE A 80 -7.52 4.76 -0.22
CA ILE A 80 -7.34 3.53 -1.02
C ILE A 80 -6.10 3.62 -1.90
N ILE A 81 -5.75 4.81 -2.39
CA ILE A 81 -4.50 5.07 -3.12
C ILE A 81 -3.30 5.02 -2.16
N ASP A 82 -3.46 5.54 -0.95
CA ASP A 82 -2.43 5.52 0.09
C ASP A 82 -2.06 4.10 0.54
N THR A 83 -2.95 3.12 0.31
CA THR A 83 -2.82 1.75 0.80
C THR A 83 -2.63 0.72 -0.32
N TYR A 84 -3.65 -0.07 -0.63
CA TYR A 84 -3.54 -1.30 -1.43
C TYR A 84 -4.31 -1.25 -2.75
N GLY A 85 -4.76 -0.07 -3.18
CA GLY A 85 -5.44 0.11 -4.46
C GLY A 85 -6.76 -0.69 -4.59
N GLY A 86 -7.36 -1.06 -3.46
CA GLY A 86 -8.60 -1.86 -3.41
C GLY A 86 -8.38 -3.38 -3.36
N LEU A 87 -7.13 -3.87 -3.39
CA LEU A 87 -6.82 -5.30 -3.30
C LEU A 87 -7.05 -5.88 -1.89
N ALA A 88 -6.88 -5.05 -0.87
CA ALA A 88 -7.11 -5.39 0.54
C ALA A 88 -8.13 -4.44 1.17
N ARG A 89 -8.74 -4.90 2.26
CA ARG A 89 -9.79 -4.15 2.97
C ARG A 89 -9.21 -2.95 3.71
N HIS A 90 -10.05 -1.94 3.95
CA HIS A 90 -9.64 -0.69 4.61
C HIS A 90 -10.57 -0.34 5.78
N GLY A 91 -10.01 0.05 6.93
CA GLY A 91 -10.77 0.36 8.15
C GLY A 91 -11.40 1.76 8.22
N GLY A 92 -11.06 2.63 7.27
CA GLY A 92 -11.66 3.96 7.09
C GLY A 92 -10.82 5.14 7.57
N GLY A 93 -9.87 4.91 8.48
CA GLY A 93 -8.99 5.95 9.01
C GLY A 93 -8.00 6.50 7.97
N ALA A 94 -7.94 7.82 7.81
CA ALA A 94 -6.88 8.48 7.03
C ALA A 94 -5.53 8.52 7.76
N PHE A 95 -4.43 8.65 7.00
CA PHE A 95 -3.08 8.70 7.58
C PHE A 95 -2.56 10.11 7.79
N SER A 96 -2.46 10.93 6.73
CA SER A 96 -1.84 12.26 6.74
C SER A 96 -2.44 13.22 7.78
N GLY A 97 -1.59 14.03 8.43
CA GLY A 97 -1.99 14.96 9.50
C GLY A 97 -2.08 14.37 10.92
N LYS A 98 -1.88 13.07 11.11
CA LYS A 98 -1.97 12.40 12.41
C LYS A 98 -0.59 12.05 12.98
N ASP A 99 -0.35 12.31 14.26
CA ASP A 99 0.84 11.81 14.96
C ASP A 99 0.70 10.29 15.25
N PRO A 100 1.78 9.56 15.58
CA PRO A 100 1.73 8.10 15.65
C PRO A 100 0.98 7.55 16.87
N THR A 101 0.50 8.39 17.79
CA THR A 101 -0.45 7.95 18.84
C THR A 101 -1.83 7.61 18.26
N LYS A 102 -2.12 8.01 17.01
CA LYS A 102 -3.41 7.75 16.35
C LYS A 102 -3.31 6.42 15.61
N VAL A 103 -4.02 5.43 16.15
CA VAL A 103 -3.99 4.04 15.67
C VAL A 103 -4.41 3.90 14.20
N ASP A 104 -5.20 4.83 13.66
CA ASP A 104 -5.51 4.90 12.22
C ASP A 104 -4.25 4.84 11.34
N ARG A 105 -3.15 5.48 11.78
CA ARG A 105 -1.86 5.42 11.07
C ARG A 105 -0.98 4.31 11.64
N SER A 106 -0.73 4.33 12.94
CA SER A 106 0.30 3.47 13.53
C SER A 106 -0.07 2.00 13.47
N ALA A 107 -1.33 1.63 13.75
CA ALA A 107 -1.77 0.24 13.66
C ALA A 107 -1.84 -0.24 12.21
N ALA A 108 -2.21 0.63 11.24
CA ALA A 108 -2.15 0.28 9.82
C ALA A 108 -0.71 -0.04 9.37
N TYR A 109 0.28 0.73 9.85
CA TYR A 109 1.70 0.47 9.58
C TYR A 109 2.18 -0.81 10.27
N ALA A 110 1.76 -1.06 11.51
CA ALA A 110 2.09 -2.28 12.23
C ALA A 110 1.50 -3.53 11.56
N ALA A 111 0.25 -3.45 11.08
CA ALA A 111 -0.39 -4.52 10.31
C ALA A 111 0.35 -4.79 9.01
N ARG A 112 0.74 -3.75 8.26
CA ARG A 112 1.60 -3.88 7.08
C ARG A 112 2.91 -4.57 7.42
N TYR A 113 3.59 -4.13 8.48
CA TYR A 113 4.87 -4.68 8.92
C TYR A 113 4.77 -6.17 9.26
N ALA A 114 3.78 -6.55 10.08
CA ALA A 114 3.56 -7.95 10.44
C ALA A 114 3.20 -8.81 9.21
N ALA A 115 2.26 -8.36 8.37
CA ALA A 115 1.85 -9.11 7.17
C ALA A 115 3.02 -9.29 6.19
N LYS A 116 3.81 -8.23 5.97
CA LYS A 116 5.00 -8.30 5.10
C LYS A 116 6.02 -9.29 5.63
N ASN A 117 6.29 -9.31 6.94
CA ASN A 117 7.23 -10.24 7.55
C ASN A 117 6.74 -11.70 7.50
N ILE A 118 5.45 -11.96 7.70
CA ILE A 118 4.88 -13.30 7.56
C ILE A 118 5.00 -13.79 6.11
N VAL A 119 4.65 -12.96 5.11
CA VAL A 119 4.81 -13.34 3.70
C VAL A 119 6.28 -13.53 3.34
N ALA A 120 7.17 -12.65 3.80
CA ALA A 120 8.61 -12.76 3.57
C ALA A 120 9.24 -14.01 4.21
N SER A 121 8.69 -14.49 5.34
CA SER A 121 9.10 -15.76 5.95
C SER A 121 8.65 -16.99 5.16
N GLY A 122 7.78 -16.80 4.16
CA GLY A 122 7.22 -17.88 3.36
C GLY A 122 6.20 -18.74 4.10
N LEU A 123 5.63 -18.25 5.22
CA LEU A 123 4.54 -18.94 5.92
C LEU A 123 3.19 -18.78 5.21
N ALA A 124 3.03 -17.81 4.32
CA ALA A 124 1.89 -17.63 3.43
C ALA A 124 2.30 -16.84 2.18
N ASP A 125 1.62 -17.04 1.05
CA ASP A 125 1.85 -16.24 -0.16
C ASP A 125 1.05 -14.92 -0.16
N LYS A 126 -0.08 -14.92 0.56
CA LYS A 126 -0.95 -13.76 0.78
C LYS A 126 -1.41 -13.75 2.23
N LEU A 127 -1.46 -12.56 2.84
CA LEU A 127 -1.96 -12.39 4.21
C LEU A 127 -2.66 -11.04 4.37
N GLU A 128 -3.83 -11.04 5.01
CA GLU A 128 -4.48 -9.85 5.52
C GLU A 128 -4.56 -9.91 7.05
N ILE A 129 -4.28 -8.77 7.70
CA ILE A 129 -4.40 -8.60 9.15
C ILE A 129 -5.35 -7.44 9.41
N GLN A 130 -6.35 -7.67 10.25
CA GLN A 130 -7.26 -6.64 10.75
C GLN A 130 -7.01 -6.42 12.25
N LEU A 131 -6.87 -5.16 12.64
CA LEU A 131 -6.75 -4.71 14.03
C LEU A 131 -7.93 -3.79 14.38
N SER A 132 -8.45 -3.90 15.60
CA SER A 132 -9.43 -2.94 16.14
C SER A 132 -9.08 -2.54 17.57
N TYR A 133 -9.47 -1.32 17.94
CA TYR A 133 -9.16 -0.72 19.24
C TYR A 133 -10.39 -0.04 19.82
N ALA A 134 -10.51 -0.06 21.15
CA ALA A 134 -11.42 0.80 21.87
C ALA A 134 -10.65 2.03 22.38
N ILE A 135 -11.29 3.20 22.36
CA ILE A 135 -10.66 4.44 22.84
C ILE A 135 -10.23 4.29 24.31
N GLY A 136 -8.98 4.63 24.61
CA GLY A 136 -8.43 4.51 25.97
C GLY A 136 -7.95 3.11 26.37
N VAL A 137 -8.15 2.08 25.54
CA VAL A 137 -7.65 0.72 25.78
C VAL A 137 -6.35 0.52 25.00
N ALA A 138 -5.30 0.07 25.69
CA ALA A 138 -3.99 -0.13 25.09
C ALA A 138 -3.96 -1.35 24.17
N ASP A 139 -4.52 -2.47 24.62
CA ASP A 139 -4.57 -3.70 23.85
C ASP A 139 -5.61 -3.64 22.73
N PRO A 140 -5.33 -4.23 21.56
CA PRO A 140 -6.32 -4.35 20.51
C PRO A 140 -7.47 -5.26 20.96
N ILE A 141 -8.71 -4.84 20.68
CA ILE A 141 -9.91 -5.62 20.95
C ILE A 141 -9.97 -6.87 20.07
N SER A 142 -9.52 -6.74 18.82
CA SER A 142 -9.43 -7.86 17.90
C SER A 142 -8.15 -7.81 17.06
N ILE A 143 -7.64 -9.02 16.77
CA ILE A 143 -6.63 -9.28 15.76
C ILE A 143 -7.14 -10.46 14.95
N ALA A 144 -7.53 -10.21 13.70
CA ALA A 144 -7.97 -11.23 12.76
C ALA A 144 -6.92 -11.39 11.65
N VAL A 145 -6.71 -12.63 11.22
CA VAL A 145 -5.72 -13.02 10.21
C VAL A 145 -6.41 -13.91 9.19
N ASP A 146 -6.17 -13.65 7.91
CA ASP A 146 -6.70 -14.42 6.79
C ASP A 146 -5.58 -14.61 5.75
N SER A 147 -5.15 -15.86 5.51
CA SER A 147 -4.17 -16.18 4.48
C SER A 147 -4.79 -16.49 3.11
N PHE A 148 -6.11 -16.43 3.00
CA PHE A 148 -6.87 -16.76 1.80
C PHE A 148 -6.56 -18.17 1.28
N GLY A 149 -6.26 -19.11 2.18
CA GLY A 149 -5.90 -20.49 1.86
C GLY A 149 -4.47 -20.68 1.35
N THR A 150 -3.63 -19.65 1.39
CA THR A 150 -2.22 -19.72 0.95
C THR A 150 -1.23 -20.01 2.09
N GLY A 151 -1.72 -20.13 3.33
CA GLY A 151 -0.91 -20.44 4.50
C GLY A 151 -0.31 -21.85 4.44
N LYS A 152 0.99 -21.97 4.75
CA LYS A 152 1.67 -23.26 4.97
C LYS A 152 1.40 -23.85 6.36
N ILE A 153 0.78 -23.06 7.23
CA ILE A 153 0.26 -23.42 8.54
C ILE A 153 -1.09 -22.72 8.72
N GLU A 154 -1.90 -23.20 9.67
CA GLU A 154 -3.24 -22.63 9.94
C GLU A 154 -3.18 -21.16 10.37
N ASP A 155 -4.15 -20.37 9.92
CA ASP A 155 -4.26 -18.94 10.25
C ASP A 155 -4.31 -18.66 11.76
N VAL A 156 -4.88 -19.60 12.54
CA VAL A 156 -4.88 -19.53 14.00
C VAL A 156 -3.46 -19.59 14.58
N LYS A 157 -2.57 -20.41 13.98
CA LYS A 157 -1.15 -20.47 14.38
C LYS A 157 -0.41 -19.22 13.96
N ILE A 158 -0.65 -18.70 12.75
CA ILE A 158 -0.09 -17.43 12.29
C ILE A 158 -0.51 -16.28 13.21
N SER A 159 -1.79 -16.23 13.59
CA SER A 159 -2.33 -15.24 14.53
C SER A 159 -1.66 -15.30 15.90
N LYS A 160 -1.37 -16.50 16.42
CA LYS A 160 -0.59 -16.67 17.67
C LYS A 160 0.84 -16.16 17.54
N ILE A 161 1.55 -16.52 16.47
CA ILE A 161 2.90 -16.00 16.20
C ILE A 161 2.90 -14.48 16.16
N ILE A 162 1.94 -13.88 15.44
CA ILE A 162 1.78 -12.44 15.33
C ILE A 162 1.56 -11.80 16.72
N ARG A 163 0.69 -12.39 17.55
CA ARG A 163 0.42 -11.91 18.92
C ARG A 163 1.64 -11.99 19.84
N ASN A 164 2.47 -13.02 19.68
CA ASN A 164 3.64 -13.24 20.52
C ASN A 164 4.82 -12.31 20.14
N LEU A 165 5.00 -12.03 18.85
CA LEU A 165 6.18 -11.34 18.34
C LEU A 165 6.00 -9.83 18.14
N PHE A 166 4.76 -9.36 17.95
CA PHE A 166 4.49 -7.95 17.63
C PHE A 166 3.65 -7.29 18.73
N ASP A 167 4.19 -6.22 19.32
CA ASP A 167 3.48 -5.40 20.31
C ASP A 167 2.57 -4.40 19.59
N PHE A 168 1.27 -4.74 19.51
CA PHE A 168 0.23 -3.92 18.88
C PHE A 168 -0.37 -2.86 19.80
N THR A 169 0.14 -2.66 21.02
CA THR A 169 -0.27 -1.50 21.82
C THR A 169 0.22 -0.21 21.15
N PRO A 170 -0.48 0.94 21.27
CA PRO A 170 -0.05 2.19 20.64
C PRO A 170 1.41 2.56 20.96
N ASN A 171 1.83 2.42 22.22
CA ASN A 171 3.21 2.68 22.63
C ASN A 171 4.18 1.61 22.11
N GLY A 172 3.76 0.35 22.08
CA GLY A 172 4.49 -0.75 21.48
C GLY A 172 4.85 -0.50 20.03
N ILE A 173 3.84 -0.17 19.23
CA ILE A 173 3.97 0.14 17.81
C ILE A 173 4.94 1.31 17.60
N ILE A 174 4.78 2.39 18.38
CA ILE A 174 5.65 3.56 18.28
C ILE A 174 7.12 3.20 18.52
N ARG A 175 7.42 2.34 19.49
CA ARG A 175 8.79 1.88 19.79
C ARG A 175 9.29 0.93 18.71
N MET A 176 8.50 -0.09 18.36
CA MET A 176 8.82 -1.13 17.40
C MET A 176 9.19 -0.55 16.02
N LEU A 177 8.45 0.47 15.59
CA LEU A 177 8.63 1.11 14.30
C LEU A 177 9.33 2.47 14.38
N ASP A 178 9.79 2.89 15.57
CA ASP A 178 10.57 4.12 15.75
C ASP A 178 9.89 5.37 15.14
N LEU A 179 8.60 5.54 15.48
CA LEU A 179 7.69 6.45 14.78
C LEU A 179 7.77 7.92 15.25
N LYS A 180 8.43 8.21 16.37
CA LYS A 180 8.55 9.59 16.90
C LYS A 180 9.63 10.38 16.16
N LYS A 181 9.50 10.47 14.83
CA LYS A 181 10.44 11.11 13.92
C LYS A 181 9.72 11.88 12.81
N PRO A 182 10.33 12.92 12.22
CA PRO A 182 9.74 13.68 11.12
C PRO A 182 9.88 12.97 9.76
N ILE A 183 9.30 11.78 9.64
CA ILE A 183 9.47 10.88 8.47
C ILE A 183 8.27 10.84 7.50
N TYR A 184 7.18 11.55 7.83
CA TYR A 184 5.88 11.33 7.19
C TYR A 184 5.60 12.14 5.93
N ARG A 185 6.39 13.18 5.64
CA ARG A 185 6.11 14.03 4.46
C ARG A 185 6.21 13.23 3.15
N HIS A 186 7.19 12.33 3.07
CA HIS A 186 7.42 11.49 1.89
C HIS A 186 6.35 10.41 1.68
N THR A 187 5.55 10.07 2.71
CA THR A 187 4.47 9.10 2.57
C THR A 187 3.20 9.70 1.97
N ALA A 188 3.06 11.03 1.97
CA ALA A 188 1.82 11.72 1.59
C ALA A 188 1.50 11.70 0.08
N CYS A 189 2.38 11.14 -0.73
CA CYS A 189 2.16 10.87 -2.15
C CYS A 189 2.80 9.52 -2.53
N TYR A 190 2.29 8.91 -3.60
CA TYR A 190 2.79 7.65 -4.16
C TYR A 190 2.70 6.43 -3.21
N GLY A 191 1.76 6.47 -2.27
CA GLY A 191 1.47 5.35 -1.37
C GLY A 191 2.36 5.33 -0.12
N HIS A 192 1.78 4.84 0.97
CA HIS A 192 2.46 4.64 2.25
C HIS A 192 3.18 3.27 2.33
N PHE A 193 2.80 2.33 1.47
CA PHE A 193 3.28 0.95 1.48
C PHE A 193 3.96 0.58 0.16
N GLY A 194 4.87 -0.41 0.22
CA GLY A 194 5.58 -0.94 -0.95
C GLY A 194 6.87 -0.21 -1.34
N ARG A 195 7.25 0.86 -0.62
CA ARG A 195 8.47 1.65 -0.87
C ARG A 195 9.52 1.39 0.20
N ILE A 196 10.71 0.95 -0.18
CA ILE A 196 11.83 0.73 0.76
C ILE A 196 12.64 2.02 0.84
N GLU A 197 12.29 2.89 1.80
CA GLU A 197 12.91 4.20 1.98
C GLU A 197 13.34 4.41 3.43
N LYS A 198 14.30 5.33 3.63
CA LYS A 198 14.76 5.70 4.97
C LYS A 198 13.59 6.24 5.80
N GLY A 199 13.35 5.60 6.94
CA GLY A 199 12.27 5.96 7.86
C GLY A 199 10.98 5.15 7.67
N PHE A 200 10.81 4.40 6.58
CA PHE A 200 9.64 3.52 6.38
C PHE A 200 9.90 2.16 7.04
N THR A 201 10.06 2.19 8.35
CA THR A 201 10.44 1.04 9.18
C THR A 201 9.45 -0.13 9.10
N TRP A 202 8.18 0.15 8.73
CA TRP A 202 7.15 -0.86 8.49
C TRP A 202 7.34 -1.66 7.19
N GLU A 203 8.28 -1.26 6.33
CA GLU A 203 8.64 -2.02 5.12
C GLU A 203 9.83 -2.95 5.33
N ARG A 204 10.41 -3.00 6.54
CA ARG A 204 11.50 -3.96 6.85
C ARG A 204 10.96 -5.38 6.98
N THR A 205 11.80 -6.37 6.67
CA THR A 205 11.53 -7.80 6.84
C THR A 205 12.47 -8.45 7.86
N ASP A 206 12.74 -7.75 8.95
CA ASP A 206 13.70 -8.08 10.00
C ASP A 206 13.16 -9.03 11.10
N MET A 207 11.91 -9.47 11.00
CA MET A 207 11.30 -10.44 11.92
C MET A 207 11.24 -11.87 11.38
N VAL A 208 11.72 -12.11 10.15
CA VAL A 208 11.62 -13.41 9.46
C VAL A 208 12.20 -14.55 10.30
N ASP A 209 13.43 -14.41 10.82
CA ASP A 209 14.08 -15.49 11.58
C ASP A 209 13.32 -15.81 12.88
N LYS A 210 12.84 -14.77 13.58
CA LYS A 210 12.03 -14.95 14.81
C LYS A 210 10.69 -15.61 14.51
N ILE A 211 10.08 -15.28 13.37
CA ILE A 211 8.83 -15.90 12.91
C ILE A 211 9.04 -17.39 12.61
N LEU A 212 10.12 -17.74 11.92
CA LEU A 212 10.44 -19.14 11.61
C LEU A 212 10.73 -19.93 12.89
N GLN A 213 11.51 -19.36 13.81
CA GLN A 213 11.79 -19.96 15.10
C GLN A 213 10.50 -20.22 15.91
N GLU A 214 9.60 -19.24 15.99
CA GLU A 214 8.30 -19.39 16.68
C GLU A 214 7.39 -20.41 15.97
N ALA A 215 7.51 -20.54 14.65
CA ALA A 215 6.81 -21.54 13.85
C ALA A 215 7.45 -22.95 13.94
N GLY A 216 8.58 -23.11 14.64
CA GLY A 216 9.33 -24.36 14.76
C GLY A 216 10.02 -24.78 13.46
N LYS A 217 10.52 -23.82 12.67
CA LYS A 217 11.20 -24.03 11.39
C LYS A 217 12.61 -23.45 11.38
#